data_AF-A0A9D2HFG9-F1
#
_entry.id   AF-A0A9D2HFG9-F1
#
_cell.length_a   1.000
_cell.length_b   1.000
_cell.length_c   1.000
_cell.angle_alpha   90.00
_cell.angle_beta   90.00
_cell.angle_gamma   90.00
#
_symmetry.space_group_name_H-M   'P 1'
#
loop_
_entity.id
_entity.type
_entity.pdbx_description
1 polymer ?
#
loop_
_entity_poly.entity_id
_entity_poly.type
_entity_poly.pdbx_seq_one_letter_code
_entity_poly.pdbx_strand_id
1 'polypeptide(L)' 'MQCQTVAYVPCLLKSMTDICKQFGVGRKQVRAWIRAGAPIAVEGDGARTKYSAELLRLQIWRERRTSPAPADED' A
#
# COMPACT_ATOMS: atom_id res chain seq x y z
N MET A 1 -8.38 32.72 20.85
CA MET A 1 -8.44 31.91 19.60
C MET A 1 -7.46 30.76 19.76
N GLN A 2 -7.93 29.53 19.96
CA GLN A 2 -7.03 28.37 20.02
C GLN A 2 -6.84 27.86 18.59
N CYS A 3 -5.60 27.79 18.13
CA CYS A 3 -5.26 27.22 16.82
C CYS A 3 -5.08 25.71 16.99
N GLN A 4 -5.98 24.92 16.41
CA GLN A 4 -5.91 23.46 16.47
C GLN A 4 -5.04 22.97 15.30
N THR A 5 -3.87 22.40 15.61
CA THR A 5 -2.96 21.88 14.59
C THR A 5 -3.39 20.47 14.17
N VAL A 6 -3.70 20.30 12.89
CA VAL A 6 -3.92 18.98 12.27
C VAL A 6 -2.58 18.46 11.76
N ALA A 7 -2.11 17.34 12.30
CA ALA A 7 -0.87 16.69 11.86
C ALA A 7 -1.18 15.42 11.06
N TYR A 8 -0.49 15.24 9.94
CA TYR A 8 -0.46 13.95 9.25
C TYR A 8 0.54 13.04 9.95
N VAL A 9 0.07 11.89 10.41
CA VAL A 9 0.92 10.83 10.99
C VAL A 9 1.00 9.70 9.97
N PRO A 10 2.19 9.41 9.39
CA PRO A 10 2.35 8.31 8.46
C PRO A 10 1.94 6.97 9.09
N CYS A 11 1.22 6.14 8.33
CA CYS A 11 0.81 4.82 8.79
C CYS A 11 1.70 3.75 8.16
N LEU A 12 2.52 3.10 8.98
CA LEU A 12 3.39 2.00 8.57
C LEU A 12 2.76 0.66 8.91
N LEU A 13 2.43 -0.10 7.87
CA LEU A 13 1.98 -1.49 7.94
C LEU A 13 3.22 -2.37 8.05
N LYS A 14 3.37 -3.18 9.11
CA LYS A 14 4.65 -3.84 9.46
C LYS A 14 4.65 -5.34 9.17
N SER A 15 3.61 -5.84 8.53
CA SER A 15 3.51 -7.25 8.17
C SER A 15 2.58 -7.47 6.97
N MET A 16 2.71 -8.65 6.36
CA MET A 16 1.76 -9.15 5.37
C MET A 16 0.32 -9.14 5.93
N THR A 17 0.15 -9.47 7.21
CA THR A 17 -1.15 -9.50 7.88
C THR A 17 -1.76 -8.11 8.00
N ASP A 18 -0.95 -7.10 8.37
CA ASP A 18 -1.42 -5.72 8.48
C ASP A 18 -1.86 -5.18 7.12
N ILE A 19 -1.08 -5.47 6.07
CA ILE A 19 -1.43 -5.09 4.69
C ILE A 19 -2.73 -5.77 4.26
N CYS A 20 -2.88 -7.08 4.49
CA CYS A 20 -4.11 -7.80 4.18
C CYS A 20 -5.33 -7.19 4.89
N LYS A 21 -5.22 -6.91 6.19
CA LYS A 21 -6.30 -6.33 7.00
C LYS A 21 -6.66 -4.91 6.56
N GLN A 22 -5.66 -4.06 6.36
CA GLN A 22 -5.88 -2.65 6.01
C GLN A 22 -6.61 -2.48 4.68
N PHE A 23 -6.33 -3.34 3.70
CA PHE A 23 -6.91 -3.23 2.35
C PHE A 23 -8.02 -4.26 2.06
N GLY A 24 -8.36 -5.12 3.02
CA GLY A 24 -9.40 -6.16 2.84
C GLY A 24 -9.06 -7.20 1.77
N VAL A 25 -7.77 -7.55 1.62
CA VAL A 25 -7.31 -8.48 0.57
C VAL A 25 -6.55 -9.68 1.13
N GLY A 26 -6.45 -10.76 0.35
CA GLY A 26 -5.65 -11.93 0.70
C GLY A 26 -4.17 -11.83 0.32
N ARG A 27 -3.34 -12.66 0.94
CA ARG A 27 -1.88 -12.76 0.68
C ARG A 27 -1.52 -12.92 -0.79
N LYS A 28 -2.33 -13.67 -1.55
CA LYS A 28 -2.14 -13.86 -3.00
C LYS A 28 -2.18 -12.54 -3.77
N GLN A 29 -3.11 -11.64 -3.41
CA GLN A 29 -3.24 -10.33 -4.02
C GLN A 29 -2.06 -9.42 -3.67
N VAL A 30 -1.65 -9.41 -2.40
CA VAL A 30 -0.48 -8.62 -1.96
C VAL A 30 0.80 -9.08 -2.67
N ARG A 31 1.00 -10.39 -2.84
CA ARG A 31 2.12 -10.94 -3.63
C ARG A 31 2.04 -10.54 -5.11
N ALA A 32 0.84 -10.47 -5.68
CA ALA A 32 0.66 -9.96 -7.04
C ALA A 32 1.04 -8.48 -7.14
N TRP A 33 0.69 -7.66 -6.14
CA TRP A 33 1.12 -6.27 -6.08
C TRP A 33 2.64 -6.13 -5.99
N ILE A 34 3.31 -6.94 -5.16
CA ILE A 34 4.78 -6.97 -5.06
C ILE A 34 5.40 -7.27 -6.43
N ARG A 35 4.94 -8.34 -7.11
CA ARG A 35 5.42 -8.68 -8.46
C ARG A 35 5.17 -7.57 -9.49
N ALA A 36 4.11 -6.79 -9.30
CA ALA A 36 3.77 -5.67 -10.14
C ALA A 36 4.54 -4.38 -9.80
N GLY A 37 5.44 -4.40 -8.80
CA GLY A 37 6.25 -3.24 -8.40
C GLY A 37 5.54 -2.29 -7.44
N ALA A 38 4.66 -2.80 -6.57
CA ALA A 38 4.09 -2.01 -5.48
C ALA A 38 5.16 -1.57 -4.48
N PRO A 39 4.99 -0.41 -3.82
CA PRO A 39 5.92 0.09 -2.81
C PRO A 39 5.77 -0.67 -1.48
N ILE A 40 6.08 -1.96 -1.50
CA ILE A 40 6.08 -2.88 -0.37
C ILE A 40 7.52 -3.39 -0.21
N ALA A 41 8.16 -3.04 0.89
CA ALA A 41 9.47 -3.57 1.22
C ALA A 41 9.35 -5.05 1.60
N VAL A 42 10.26 -5.86 1.08
CA VAL A 42 10.37 -7.29 1.37
C VAL A 42 11.82 -7.54 1.76
N GLU A 43 12.05 -8.00 2.99
CA GLU A 43 13.38 -8.21 3.56
C GLU A 43 13.50 -9.62 4.14
N GLY A 44 14.71 -10.20 4.07
CA GLY A 44 15.00 -11.55 4.58
C GLY A 44 14.67 -12.68 3.60
N ASP A 45 14.89 -13.91 4.04
CA ASP A 45 14.75 -15.12 3.21
C ASP A 45 13.80 -16.15 3.85
N GLY A 46 13.11 -16.91 3.00
CA GLY A 46 12.23 -18.01 3.40
C GLY A 46 11.26 -17.66 4.53
N ALA A 47 11.39 -18.37 5.65
CA ALA A 47 10.53 -18.20 6.82
C ALA A 47 10.73 -16.86 7.56
N ARG A 48 11.86 -16.16 7.34
CA ARG A 48 12.20 -14.88 7.98
C ARG A 48 11.81 -13.67 7.14
N THR A 49 11.04 -13.86 6.07
CA THR A 49 10.58 -12.76 5.21
C THR A 49 9.71 -11.78 5.99
N LYS A 50 10.14 -10.52 6.06
CA LYS A 50 9.39 -9.40 6.62
C LYS A 50 8.81 -8.54 5.50
N TYR A 51 7.67 -7.94 5.77
CA TYR A 51 6.95 -7.08 4.83
C TYR A 51 6.65 -5.77 5.51
N SER A 52 6.85 -4.65 4.82
CA SER A 52 6.36 -3.36 5.29
C SER A 52 5.91 -2.47 4.15
N ALA A 53 4.95 -1.59 4.42
CA ALA A 53 4.45 -0.63 3.47
C ALA A 53 3.98 0.64 4.19
N GLU A 54 4.19 1.79 3.57
CA GLU A 54 3.53 3.03 3.96
C GLU A 54 2.16 3.09 3.28
N LEU A 55 1.11 3.30 4.08
CA LEU A 55 -0.28 3.16 3.67
C LEU A 55 -0.64 4.08 2.50
N LEU A 56 -0.30 5.36 2.60
CA LEU A 56 -0.68 6.35 1.60
C LEU A 56 -0.01 6.07 0.25
N ARG A 57 1.29 5.77 0.25
CA ARG A 57 2.06 5.42 -0.95
C ARG A 57 1.52 4.18 -1.63
N LEU A 58 1.18 3.15 -0.85
CA LEU A 58 0.58 1.93 -1.41
C LEU A 58 -0.81 2.21 -1.98
N GLN A 59 -1.62 3.04 -1.32
CA GLN A 59 -2.93 3.43 -1.82
C GLN A 59 -2.84 4.21 -3.14
N ILE A 60 -1.96 5.20 -3.24
CA ILE A 60 -1.72 5.96 -4.48
C ILE A 60 -1.30 5.03 -5.63
N TRP A 61 -0.42 4.07 -5.35
CA TRP A 61 0.01 3.10 -6.36
C TRP A 61 -1.16 2.23 -6.87
N ARG A 62 -2.10 1.86 -5.98
CA ARG A 62 -3.30 1.10 -6.36
C ARG A 62 -4.22 1.91 -7.26
N GLU A 63 -4.50 3.15 -6.88
CA GLU A 63 -5.42 4.05 -7.61
C GLU A 63 -4.97 4.32 -9.05
N ARG A 64 -3.66 4.51 -9.25
CA ARG A 64 -3.07 4.70 -10.58
C ARG A 64 -3.24 3.50 -11.52
N ARG A 65 -3.55 2.32 -10.99
CA ARG A 65 -3.72 1.08 -11.75
C ARG A 65 -5.18 0.66 -11.90
N THR A 66 -6.08 1.26 -11.12
CA THR A 66 -7.53 1.03 -11.21
C THR A 66 -8.26 2.14 -11.95
N SER A 67 -7.62 3.29 -12.17
CA SER A 67 -8.22 4.33 -12.99
C SER A 67 -8.25 3.86 -14.45
N PRO A 68 -9.43 3.83 -15.10
CA PRO A 68 -9.48 3.71 -16.55
C PRO A 68 -8.68 4.86 -17.16
N ALA A 69 -8.03 4.62 -18.30
CA ALA A 69 -7.45 5.71 -19.08
C ALA A 69 -8.55 6.79 -19.29
N PRO A 70 -8.21 8.09 -19.24
CA PRO A 70 -9.17 9.11 -19.66
C PRO A 70 -9.67 8.70 -21.05
N ALA A 71 -10.99 8.59 -21.20
CA ALA A 71 -11.57 8.39 -22.52
C ALA A 71 -11.01 9.51 -23.39
N ASP A 72 -10.39 9.14 -24.52
CA ASP A 72 -9.98 10.10 -25.52
C ASP A 72 -11.24 10.93 -25.89
N GLU A 73 -11.32 12.16 -25.39
CA GLU A 73 -12.33 13.13 -25.84
C GLU A 73 -11.87 13.63 -27.21
N ASP A 74 -12.49 13.08 -28.26
CA ASP A 74 -12.39 13.54 -29.66
C ASP A 74 -12.84 15.00 -29.83
#